data_AF-A0A7J3AD39-F1
#
_entry.id   AF-A0A7J3AD39-F1
#
_cell.length_a   1.000
_cell.length_b   1.000
_cell.length_c   1.000
_cell.angle_alpha   90.00
_cell.angle_beta   90.00
_cell.angle_gamma   90.00
#
_symmetry.space_group_name_H-M   'P 1'
#
loop_
_entity.id
_entity.type
_entity.pdbx_description
1 polymer ?
#
loop_
_entity_poly.entity_id
_entity_poly.type
_entity_poly.pdbx_seq_one_letter_code
_entity_poly.pdbx_strand_id
1 'polypeptide(L)'
;MSIALLYEHSETDEMGIKLTAQDLGIDLVFLPFRKIALAIGKNGFTAKTKGKDYTSLIKDAAAVLNRAQSKNRRLQAGYFMEMLGKKTINTSQIEFICYSKLRTLLHFWIEGLPIPKTVYVPCDAVDTLKSGSLIHNEKDIADLLQNELAIEEGIVIKPDAGTHGKGMVLARNREQLVTSIQETKPSIINPVGIVAQELIQKWFYDLRIIVSKEKGKAPVCHPVALARGGFRDFRTNTYLGNTVFDARIPLNIRELAVKCGQALGKDAEAWVFALDAMINVGENKTVDDVALISELQKAEEEYEKVRVVKQDETRLRDFQSWNRLLEEAFQRYKSTKPYEKIKSIIEESIEKNSDRVVFHEANSCPEFWEHTRLIAGMNVAVPLLKCAQSLI
;
A
#
# COMPACT_ATOMS: atom_id res chain seq x y z
N MET A 1 29.35 0.34 9.35
CA MET A 1 28.61 1.13 8.34
C MET A 1 27.18 1.22 8.80
N SER A 2 26.62 2.43 8.91
CA SER A 2 25.31 2.65 9.51
C SER A 2 24.18 2.54 8.49
N ILE A 3 22.96 2.32 8.98
CA ILE A 3 21.72 2.41 8.20
C ILE A 3 21.09 3.77 8.50
N ALA A 4 20.69 4.52 7.46
CA ALA A 4 19.95 5.76 7.64
C ALA A 4 18.45 5.55 7.42
N LEU A 5 17.62 6.01 8.35
CA LEU A 5 16.18 6.16 8.16
C LEU A 5 15.90 7.57 7.61
N LEU A 6 15.46 7.63 6.36
CA LEU A 6 15.06 8.87 5.69
C LEU A 6 13.55 9.06 5.83
N TYR A 7 13.12 10.18 6.41
CA TYR A 7 11.71 10.46 6.68
C TYR A 7 11.38 11.96 6.58
N GLU A 8 10.10 12.33 6.55
CA GLU A 8 9.67 13.74 6.61
C GLU A 8 9.24 14.14 8.02
N HIS A 9 8.33 13.35 8.58
CA HIS A 9 7.79 13.48 9.93
C HIS A 9 8.01 12.17 10.68
N SER A 10 8.28 12.27 11.98
CA SER A 10 8.42 11.07 12.80
C SER A 10 7.02 10.66 13.24
N GLU A 11 6.41 9.72 12.53
CA GLU A 11 5.10 9.16 12.89
C GLU A 11 5.27 7.79 13.56
N THR A 12 4.18 7.06 13.75
CA THR A 12 4.17 5.78 14.47
C THR A 12 5.05 4.74 13.79
N ASP A 13 5.09 4.70 12.46
CA ASP A 13 5.96 3.82 11.68
C ASP A 13 7.44 4.12 11.91
N GLU A 14 7.88 5.38 11.79
CA GLU A 14 9.28 5.75 11.98
C GLU A 14 9.76 5.51 13.42
N MET A 15 8.90 5.82 14.40
CA MET A 15 9.15 5.51 15.81
C MET A 15 9.20 4.00 16.06
N GLY A 16 8.36 3.24 15.37
CA GLY A 16 8.36 1.79 15.41
C GLY A 16 9.62 1.15 14.83
N ILE A 17 10.12 1.67 13.70
CA ILE A 17 11.41 1.28 13.12
C ILE A 17 12.54 1.60 14.11
N LYS A 18 12.48 2.76 14.78
CA LYS A 18 13.46 3.15 15.81
C LYS A 18 13.54 2.11 16.92
N LEU A 19 12.39 1.78 17.52
CA LEU A 19 12.32 0.79 18.60
C LEU A 19 12.84 -0.57 18.13
N THR A 20 12.38 -1.02 16.96
CA THR A 20 12.81 -2.31 16.41
C THR A 20 14.31 -2.35 16.13
N ALA A 21 14.91 -1.24 15.67
CA ALA A 21 16.36 -1.16 15.47
C ALA A 21 17.13 -1.26 16.80
N GLN A 22 16.63 -0.63 17.86
CA GLN A 22 17.21 -0.75 19.21
C GLN A 22 17.16 -2.19 19.71
N ASP A 23 16.01 -2.86 19.57
CA ASP A 23 15.82 -4.26 19.99
C ASP A 23 16.74 -5.22 19.22
N LEU A 24 17.03 -4.92 17.95
CA LEU A 24 17.92 -5.71 17.09
C LEU A 24 19.40 -5.31 17.23
N GLY A 25 19.75 -4.32 18.05
CA GLY A 25 21.12 -3.81 18.18
C GLY A 25 21.66 -3.16 16.91
N ILE A 26 20.79 -2.59 16.09
CA ILE A 26 21.14 -1.96 14.80
C ILE A 26 21.38 -0.48 14.99
N ASP A 27 22.56 -0.01 14.59
CA ASP A 27 22.87 1.42 14.54
C ASP A 27 22.10 2.12 13.41
N LEU A 28 20.97 2.71 13.79
CA LEU A 28 20.05 3.42 12.90
C LEU A 28 20.15 4.93 13.11
N VAL A 29 20.61 5.64 12.08
CA VAL A 29 20.71 7.10 12.09
C VAL A 29 19.50 7.75 11.41
N PHE A 30 19.08 8.93 11.88
CA PHE A 30 17.84 9.59 11.45
C PHE A 30 18.14 10.76 10.51
N LEU A 31 17.49 10.77 9.34
CA LEU A 31 17.65 11.79 8.31
C LEU A 31 16.29 12.48 8.00
N PRO A 32 16.01 13.66 8.60
CA PRO A 32 14.75 14.38 8.42
C PRO A 32 14.73 15.15 7.09
N PHE A 33 14.55 14.43 5.99
CA PHE A 33 14.75 14.89 4.61
C PHE A 33 13.97 16.17 4.25
N ARG A 34 12.76 16.35 4.79
CA ARG A 34 11.89 17.51 4.49
C ARG A 34 12.54 18.87 4.80
N LYS A 35 13.52 18.92 5.72
CA LYS A 35 14.17 20.18 6.15
C LYS A 35 15.65 20.26 5.78
N ILE A 36 16.14 19.38 4.89
CA ILE A 36 17.53 19.34 4.47
C ILE A 36 17.66 20.03 3.11
N ALA A 37 18.54 21.02 3.03
CA ALA A 37 19.06 21.53 1.78
C ALA A 37 20.19 20.61 1.30
N LEU A 38 19.97 19.94 0.16
CA LEU A 38 21.00 19.21 -0.56
C LEU A 38 21.61 20.13 -1.62
N ALA A 39 22.85 20.58 -1.40
CA ALA A 39 23.61 21.31 -2.40
C ALA A 39 24.58 20.35 -3.08
N ILE A 40 24.54 20.29 -4.41
CA ILE A 40 25.40 19.44 -5.23
C ILE A 40 26.18 20.35 -6.18
N GLY A 41 27.49 20.15 -6.27
CA GLY A 41 28.35 20.89 -7.18
C GLY A 41 29.58 20.09 -7.57
N LYS A 42 30.50 20.72 -8.32
CA LYS A 42 31.71 20.07 -8.85
C LYS A 42 32.55 19.36 -7.78
N ASN A 43 32.56 19.87 -6.55
CA ASN A 43 33.39 19.38 -5.45
C ASN A 43 32.66 18.39 -4.52
N GLY A 44 31.49 17.88 -4.93
CA GLY A 44 30.68 16.95 -4.16
C GLY A 44 29.38 17.57 -3.66
N PHE A 45 28.88 17.08 -2.52
CA PHE A 45 27.59 17.50 -1.98
C PHE A 45 27.69 17.91 -0.51
N THR A 46 26.72 18.71 -0.07
CA THR A 46 26.43 18.97 1.34
C THR A 46 24.96 18.78 1.64
N ALA A 47 24.64 18.38 2.87
CA ALA A 47 23.29 18.13 3.34
C ALA A 47 23.08 18.85 4.67
N LYS A 48 22.47 20.05 4.62
CA LYS A 48 22.41 20.93 5.80
C LYS A 48 20.99 21.36 6.11
N THR A 49 20.71 21.47 7.40
CA THR A 49 19.56 22.19 7.94
C THR A 49 20.02 23.52 8.54
N LYS A 50 19.11 24.35 9.07
CA LYS A 50 19.48 25.59 9.76
C LYS A 50 20.45 25.39 10.94
N GLY A 51 20.41 24.24 11.61
CA GLY A 51 21.17 24.01 12.86
C GLY A 51 22.03 22.74 12.90
N LYS A 52 22.10 21.97 11.81
CA LYS A 52 22.83 20.70 11.78
C LYS A 52 23.31 20.35 10.37
N ASP A 53 24.53 19.87 10.28
CA ASP A 53 25.14 19.30 9.09
C ASP A 53 25.00 17.77 9.11
N TYR A 54 24.35 17.21 8.09
CA TYR A 54 24.12 15.78 7.89
C TYR A 54 25.06 15.19 6.82
N THR A 55 26.00 15.97 6.28
CA THR A 55 26.85 15.56 5.15
C THR A 55 27.64 14.30 5.48
N SER A 56 28.35 14.27 6.62
CA SER A 56 29.13 13.09 7.03
C SER A 56 28.23 11.88 7.29
N LEU A 57 27.08 12.09 7.95
CA LEU A 57 26.11 11.02 8.20
C LEU A 57 25.65 10.35 6.90
N ILE A 58 25.33 11.12 5.86
CA ILE A 58 24.97 10.55 4.56
C ILE A 58 26.18 9.85 3.93
N LYS A 59 27.39 10.40 4.03
CA LYS A 59 28.61 9.76 3.51
C LYS A 59 28.87 8.40 4.18
N ASP A 60 28.68 8.31 5.49
CA ASP A 60 28.98 7.13 6.29
C ASP A 60 27.88 6.05 6.23
N ALA A 61 26.64 6.44 5.92
CA ALA A 61 25.54 5.51 5.70
C ALA A 61 25.80 4.67 4.44
N ALA A 62 25.63 3.35 4.55
CA ALA A 62 25.76 2.44 3.42
C ALA A 62 24.40 2.12 2.79
N ALA A 63 23.37 1.97 3.63
CA ALA A 63 22.00 1.74 3.22
C ALA A 63 21.04 2.80 3.79
N VAL A 64 19.99 3.11 3.04
CA VAL A 64 18.95 4.08 3.39
C VAL A 64 17.58 3.41 3.35
N LEU A 65 16.88 3.39 4.49
CA LEU A 65 15.46 3.07 4.57
C LEU A 65 14.66 4.31 4.19
N ASN A 66 14.01 4.29 3.03
CA ASN A 66 13.28 5.44 2.50
C ASN A 66 11.82 5.41 2.96
N ARG A 67 11.51 6.19 3.99
CA ARG A 67 10.19 6.32 4.61
C ARG A 67 9.61 7.73 4.46
N ALA A 68 9.99 8.44 3.41
CA ALA A 68 9.34 9.72 3.10
C ALA A 68 7.85 9.49 2.80
N GLN A 69 6.98 10.20 3.50
CA GLN A 69 5.53 9.98 3.45
C GLN A 69 4.91 10.40 2.10
N SER A 70 5.40 11.47 1.47
CA SER A 70 4.93 11.86 0.14
C SER A 70 5.54 10.96 -0.93
N LYS A 71 4.70 10.27 -1.72
CA LYS A 71 5.15 9.40 -2.82
C LYS A 71 6.15 10.09 -3.77
N ASN A 72 5.90 11.35 -4.14
CA ASN A 72 6.81 12.12 -5.01
C ASN A 72 8.16 12.39 -4.35
N ARG A 73 8.14 12.83 -3.07
CA ARG A 73 9.39 13.06 -2.33
C ARG A 73 10.14 11.77 -2.05
N ARG A 74 9.43 10.66 -1.82
CA ARG A 74 10.00 9.33 -1.66
C ARG A 74 10.74 8.88 -2.91
N LEU A 75 10.10 8.96 -4.08
CA LEU A 75 10.76 8.66 -5.35
C LEU A 75 12.02 9.53 -5.56
N GLN A 76 11.88 10.84 -5.38
CA GLN A 76 13.00 11.77 -5.57
C GLN A 76 14.14 11.55 -4.56
N ALA A 77 13.80 11.29 -3.28
CA ALA A 77 14.76 11.01 -2.23
C ALA A 77 15.53 9.72 -2.50
N GLY A 78 14.83 8.66 -2.91
CA GLY A 78 15.45 7.38 -3.30
C GLY A 78 16.46 7.59 -4.42
N TYR A 79 16.05 8.29 -5.49
CA TYR A 79 16.92 8.59 -6.62
C TYR A 79 18.15 9.41 -6.20
N PHE A 80 17.97 10.45 -5.37
CA PHE A 80 19.10 11.24 -4.87
C PHE A 80 20.08 10.39 -4.06
N MET A 81 19.60 9.55 -3.15
CA MET A 81 20.47 8.72 -2.33
C MET A 81 21.25 7.70 -3.19
N GLU A 82 20.61 7.12 -4.20
CA GLU A 82 21.27 6.24 -5.16
C GLU A 82 22.36 6.95 -5.97
N MET A 83 22.09 8.18 -6.43
CA MET A 83 23.09 9.00 -7.12
C MET A 83 24.26 9.40 -6.22
N LEU A 84 24.06 9.42 -4.90
CA LEU A 84 25.12 9.58 -3.89
C LEU A 84 25.82 8.25 -3.54
N GLY A 85 25.56 7.17 -4.28
CA GLY A 85 26.18 5.86 -4.11
C GLY A 85 25.59 5.03 -2.97
N LYS A 86 24.40 5.39 -2.47
CA LYS A 86 23.75 4.69 -1.36
C LYS A 86 22.84 3.59 -1.87
N LYS A 87 22.76 2.50 -1.11
CA LYS A 87 21.75 1.46 -1.34
C LYS A 87 20.44 1.87 -0.67
N THR A 88 19.31 1.69 -1.32
CA THR A 88 18.00 2.19 -0.86
C THR A 88 17.01 1.04 -0.73
N ILE A 89 16.23 1.04 0.35
CA ILE A 89 15.10 0.13 0.55
C ILE A 89 13.81 0.98 0.61
N ASN A 90 12.92 0.89 -0.38
CA ASN A 90 13.12 0.27 -1.69
C ASN A 90 13.92 1.18 -2.65
N THR A 91 14.37 0.62 -3.77
CA THR A 91 15.06 1.39 -4.82
C THR A 91 14.12 2.38 -5.51
N SER A 92 14.66 3.44 -6.10
CA SER A 92 13.93 4.45 -6.85
C SER A 92 13.17 3.85 -8.03
N GLN A 93 13.74 2.82 -8.68
CA GLN A 93 13.07 2.05 -9.72
C GLN A 93 11.84 1.32 -9.18
N ILE A 94 11.96 0.67 -8.02
CA ILE A 94 10.82 0.02 -7.37
C ILE A 94 9.78 1.06 -6.97
N GLU A 95 10.20 2.18 -6.37
CA GLU A 95 9.30 3.28 -6.00
C GLU A 95 8.57 3.82 -7.23
N PHE A 96 9.25 3.95 -8.37
CA PHE A 96 8.66 4.40 -9.63
C PHE A 96 7.58 3.44 -10.15
N ILE A 97 7.83 2.13 -10.08
CA ILE A 97 6.86 1.09 -10.47
C ILE A 97 5.65 1.15 -9.54
N CYS A 98 5.84 1.03 -8.22
CA CYS A 98 4.77 1.00 -7.22
C CYS A 98 4.03 2.34 -7.06
N TYR A 99 4.59 3.44 -7.60
CA TYR A 99 3.90 4.72 -7.64
C TYR A 99 2.60 4.64 -8.45
N SER A 100 2.62 3.89 -9.56
CA SER A 100 1.54 3.75 -10.53
C SER A 100 0.90 2.38 -10.43
N LYS A 101 -0.42 2.38 -10.27
CA LYS A 101 -1.24 1.17 -10.32
C LYS A 101 -1.14 0.52 -11.69
N LEU A 102 -1.18 1.29 -12.77
CA LEU A 102 -1.06 0.74 -14.13
C LEU A 102 0.30 0.07 -14.34
N ARG A 103 1.42 0.73 -13.98
CA ARG A 103 2.76 0.12 -14.09
C ARG A 103 2.87 -1.16 -13.27
N THR A 104 2.35 -1.15 -12.04
CA THR A 104 2.30 -2.35 -11.19
C THR A 104 1.57 -3.50 -11.89
N LEU A 105 0.38 -3.22 -12.44
CA LEU A 105 -0.44 -4.22 -13.13
C LEU A 105 0.22 -4.75 -14.40
N LEU A 106 0.89 -3.90 -15.18
CA LEU A 106 1.62 -4.31 -16.37
C LEU A 106 2.78 -5.26 -16.04
N HIS A 107 3.48 -5.02 -14.93
CA HIS A 107 4.51 -5.92 -14.42
C HIS A 107 3.93 -7.26 -13.93
N PHE A 108 2.71 -7.28 -13.39
CA PHE A 108 2.05 -8.54 -13.04
C PHE A 108 1.57 -9.29 -14.27
N TRP A 109 0.97 -8.59 -15.23
CA TRP A 109 0.43 -9.18 -16.45
C TRP A 109 1.50 -9.85 -17.31
N ILE A 110 2.66 -9.22 -17.50
CA ILE A 110 3.74 -9.79 -18.31
C ILE A 110 4.30 -11.10 -17.73
N GLU A 111 4.16 -11.29 -16.42
CA GLU A 111 4.56 -12.51 -15.69
C GLU A 111 3.39 -13.52 -15.56
N GLY A 112 2.25 -13.26 -16.21
CA GLY A 112 1.07 -14.11 -16.15
C GLY A 112 0.39 -14.17 -14.78
N LEU A 113 0.58 -13.14 -13.93
CA LEU A 113 -0.01 -13.08 -12.60
C LEU A 113 -1.46 -12.57 -12.67
N PRO A 114 -2.35 -13.08 -11.81
CA PRO A 114 -3.76 -12.74 -11.86
C PRO A 114 -3.99 -11.30 -11.43
N ILE A 115 -4.59 -10.52 -12.31
CA ILE A 115 -4.98 -9.12 -12.10
C ILE A 115 -6.43 -8.92 -12.56
N PRO A 116 -7.14 -7.88 -12.08
CA PRO A 116 -8.40 -7.48 -12.71
C PRO A 116 -8.17 -7.06 -14.17
N LYS A 117 -9.10 -7.41 -15.07
CA LYS A 117 -9.13 -6.88 -16.43
C LYS A 117 -9.08 -5.35 -16.34
N THR A 118 -8.06 -4.78 -16.97
CA THR A 118 -7.71 -3.36 -16.86
C THR A 118 -7.63 -2.76 -18.24
N VAL A 119 -8.30 -1.62 -18.43
CA VAL A 119 -8.30 -0.87 -19.68
C VAL A 119 -7.70 0.51 -19.41
N TYR A 120 -6.79 0.92 -20.28
CA TYR A 120 -6.22 2.26 -20.28
C TYR A 120 -6.58 2.96 -21.58
N VAL A 121 -7.26 4.10 -21.47
CA VAL A 121 -7.56 4.97 -22.60
C VAL A 121 -6.67 6.21 -22.50
N PRO A 122 -5.69 6.40 -23.42
CA PRO A 122 -4.74 7.51 -23.38
C PRO A 122 -5.36 8.81 -23.92
N CYS A 123 -6.55 9.16 -23.44
CA CYS A 123 -7.30 10.34 -23.87
C CYS A 123 -7.89 11.01 -22.64
N ASP A 124 -7.71 12.33 -22.55
CA ASP A 124 -8.27 13.12 -21.47
C ASP A 124 -9.75 13.36 -21.72
N ALA A 125 -10.53 13.45 -20.63
CA ALA A 125 -11.98 13.66 -20.72
C ALA A 125 -12.34 14.93 -21.52
N VAL A 126 -11.55 15.99 -21.33
CA VAL A 126 -11.71 17.26 -22.02
C VAL A 126 -10.35 17.76 -22.49
N ASP A 127 -10.22 17.95 -23.81
CA ASP A 127 -9.03 18.54 -24.44
C ASP A 127 -9.29 20.00 -24.84
N THR A 128 -8.23 20.81 -24.90
CA THR A 128 -8.29 22.19 -25.40
C THR A 128 -7.53 22.31 -26.71
N LEU A 129 -8.23 22.65 -27.79
CA LEU A 129 -7.62 22.89 -29.09
C LEU A 129 -6.77 24.17 -29.09
N LYS A 130 -5.88 24.30 -30.09
CA LYS A 130 -5.11 25.54 -30.33
C LYS A 130 -5.99 26.79 -30.47
N SER A 131 -7.23 26.62 -30.93
CA SER A 131 -8.24 27.70 -31.04
C SER A 131 -8.85 28.12 -29.70
N GLY A 132 -8.56 27.40 -28.61
CA GLY A 132 -9.22 27.57 -27.31
C GLY A 132 -10.57 26.84 -27.18
N SER A 133 -11.05 26.19 -28.24
CA SER A 133 -12.27 25.38 -28.20
C SER A 133 -12.03 24.08 -27.40
N LEU A 134 -13.05 23.64 -26.66
CA LEU A 134 -13.01 22.39 -25.90
C LEU A 134 -13.48 21.21 -26.76
N ILE A 135 -12.80 20.08 -26.66
CA ILE A 135 -13.23 18.78 -27.17
C ILE A 135 -13.66 17.93 -25.98
N HIS A 136 -14.82 17.31 -26.10
CA HIS A 136 -15.43 16.45 -25.09
C HIS A 136 -15.33 15.00 -25.55
N ASN A 137 -14.43 14.24 -24.93
CA ASN A 137 -14.12 12.85 -25.30
C ASN A 137 -14.85 11.84 -24.40
N GLU A 138 -15.66 12.27 -23.44
CA GLU A 138 -16.17 11.42 -22.36
C GLU A 138 -17.01 10.25 -22.90
N LYS A 139 -17.79 10.49 -23.96
CA LYS A 139 -18.59 9.45 -24.62
C LYS A 139 -17.72 8.46 -25.39
N ASP A 140 -16.76 8.94 -26.16
CA ASP A 140 -15.86 8.08 -26.96
C ASP A 140 -15.00 7.21 -26.03
N ILE A 141 -14.46 7.79 -24.97
CA ILE A 141 -13.74 7.05 -23.92
C ILE A 141 -14.66 5.97 -23.32
N ALA A 142 -15.88 6.32 -22.95
CA ALA A 142 -16.82 5.38 -22.38
C ALA A 142 -17.16 4.23 -23.35
N ASP A 143 -17.23 4.48 -24.67
CA ASP A 143 -17.45 3.44 -25.68
C ASP A 143 -16.26 2.49 -25.74
N LEU A 144 -15.03 3.02 -25.75
CA LEU A 144 -13.80 2.22 -25.69
C LEU A 144 -13.73 1.36 -24.43
N LEU A 145 -14.14 1.90 -23.27
CA LEU A 145 -14.19 1.15 -22.02
C LEU A 145 -15.23 0.02 -22.07
N GLN A 146 -16.42 0.28 -22.60
CA GLN A 146 -17.50 -0.70 -22.65
C GLN A 146 -17.31 -1.79 -23.72
N ASN A 147 -16.49 -1.54 -24.73
CA ASN A 147 -16.05 -2.59 -25.66
C ASN A 147 -15.24 -3.69 -24.94
N GLU A 148 -14.63 -3.36 -23.81
CA GLU A 148 -13.74 -4.25 -23.07
C GLU A 148 -14.29 -4.67 -21.70
N LEU A 149 -15.18 -3.89 -21.09
CA LEU A 149 -15.68 -4.11 -19.74
C LEU A 149 -17.21 -4.11 -19.70
N ALA A 150 -17.78 -5.09 -19.00
CA ALA A 150 -19.21 -5.24 -18.77
C ALA A 150 -19.74 -4.16 -17.80
N ILE A 151 -20.53 -3.21 -18.31
CA ILE A 151 -21.08 -2.11 -17.49
C ILE A 151 -22.12 -2.62 -16.48
N GLU A 152 -22.82 -3.70 -16.82
CA GLU A 152 -23.80 -4.38 -16.01
C GLU A 152 -23.18 -5.04 -14.77
N GLU A 153 -21.93 -5.49 -14.87
CA GLU A 153 -21.15 -6.00 -13.73
C GLU A 153 -20.48 -4.88 -12.94
N GLY A 154 -20.30 -3.72 -13.58
CA GLY A 154 -19.75 -2.50 -13.00
C GLY A 154 -18.32 -2.22 -13.46
N ILE A 155 -18.04 -0.95 -13.72
CA ILE A 155 -16.72 -0.45 -14.14
C ILE A 155 -16.15 0.44 -13.05
N VAL A 156 -14.95 0.10 -12.58
CA VAL A 156 -14.22 0.89 -11.57
C VAL A 156 -13.25 1.81 -12.29
N ILE A 157 -13.47 3.12 -12.21
CA ILE A 157 -12.50 4.14 -12.63
C ILE A 157 -11.62 4.49 -11.44
N LYS A 158 -10.31 4.60 -11.67
CA LYS A 158 -9.34 4.92 -10.62
C LYS A 158 -8.20 5.79 -11.15
N PRO A 159 -7.64 6.68 -10.32
CA PRO A 159 -6.43 7.40 -10.70
C PRO A 159 -5.24 6.44 -10.76
N ASP A 160 -4.31 6.69 -11.68
CA ASP A 160 -3.09 5.88 -11.84
C ASP A 160 -2.26 5.85 -10.55
N ALA A 161 -2.10 7.01 -9.92
CA ALA A 161 -1.43 7.15 -8.63
C ALA A 161 -2.36 7.78 -7.59
N GLY A 162 -2.01 7.56 -6.32
CA GLY A 162 -2.82 8.00 -5.18
C GLY A 162 -2.79 7.00 -4.04
N THR A 163 -3.37 7.38 -2.91
CA THR A 163 -3.49 6.56 -1.70
C THR A 163 -4.90 6.67 -1.12
N HIS A 164 -5.26 5.74 -0.24
CA HIS A 164 -6.51 5.75 0.53
C HIS A 164 -7.81 5.71 -0.30
N GLY A 165 -7.78 5.17 -1.52
CA GLY A 165 -8.97 5.01 -2.36
C GLY A 165 -9.59 6.32 -2.87
N LYS A 166 -8.88 7.45 -2.75
CA LYS A 166 -9.35 8.75 -3.24
C LYS A 166 -9.45 8.74 -4.77
N GLY A 167 -10.57 9.21 -5.31
CA GLY A 167 -10.82 9.29 -6.75
C GLY A 167 -11.20 7.95 -7.41
N MET A 168 -11.40 6.88 -6.63
CA MET A 168 -11.98 5.64 -7.14
C MET A 168 -13.50 5.75 -7.20
N VAL A 169 -14.09 5.49 -8.37
CA VAL A 169 -15.53 5.58 -8.60
C VAL A 169 -16.02 4.30 -9.27
N LEU A 170 -17.21 3.83 -8.89
CA LEU A 170 -17.89 2.69 -9.50
C LEU A 170 -19.05 3.21 -10.36
N ALA A 171 -19.03 2.90 -11.66
CA ALA A 171 -20.12 3.13 -12.58
C ALA A 171 -20.87 1.83 -12.86
N ARG A 172 -22.20 1.84 -12.75
CA ARG A 172 -23.10 0.70 -13.03
C ARG A 172 -23.98 0.91 -14.26
N ASN A 173 -23.89 2.08 -14.87
CA ASN A 173 -24.57 2.41 -16.11
C ASN A 173 -23.77 3.44 -16.90
N ARG A 174 -24.16 3.63 -18.16
CA ARG A 174 -23.50 4.52 -19.10
C ARG A 174 -23.39 5.96 -18.58
N GLU A 175 -24.46 6.49 -18.02
CA GLU A 175 -24.52 7.88 -17.55
C GLU A 175 -23.52 8.10 -16.41
N GLN A 176 -23.50 7.20 -15.42
CA GLN A 176 -22.52 7.22 -14.34
C GLN A 176 -21.09 7.09 -14.85
N LEU A 177 -20.86 6.27 -15.87
CA LEU A 177 -19.53 6.09 -16.47
C LEU A 177 -19.04 7.40 -17.11
N VAL A 178 -19.88 8.03 -17.93
CA VAL A 178 -19.57 9.31 -18.58
C VAL A 178 -19.31 10.40 -17.54
N THR A 179 -20.14 10.50 -16.50
CA THR A 179 -19.92 11.45 -15.40
C THR A 179 -18.61 11.20 -14.66
N SER A 180 -18.28 9.94 -14.38
CA SER A 180 -17.03 9.56 -13.71
C SER A 180 -15.80 9.91 -14.55
N ILE A 181 -15.87 9.73 -15.88
CA ILE A 181 -14.82 10.14 -16.81
C ILE A 181 -14.68 11.66 -16.79
N GLN A 182 -15.78 12.41 -16.85
CA GLN A 182 -15.78 13.87 -16.83
C GLN A 182 -15.12 14.45 -15.56
N GLU A 183 -15.32 13.80 -14.42
CA GLU A 183 -14.70 14.20 -13.15
C GLU A 183 -13.19 13.87 -13.08
N THR A 184 -12.71 12.97 -13.95
CA THR A 184 -11.31 12.58 -14.01
C THR A 184 -10.49 13.62 -14.77
N LYS A 185 -9.65 14.36 -14.06
CA LYS A 185 -8.78 15.40 -14.64
C LYS A 185 -7.32 14.96 -14.69
N PRO A 186 -6.57 15.36 -15.73
CA PRO A 186 -5.12 15.22 -15.75
C PRO A 186 -4.50 15.89 -14.53
N SER A 187 -3.59 15.20 -13.86
CA SER A 187 -2.90 15.70 -12.68
C SER A 187 -1.59 14.95 -12.46
N ILE A 188 -0.77 15.40 -11.51
CA ILE A 188 0.48 14.69 -11.16
C ILE A 188 0.23 13.21 -10.79
N ILE A 189 -0.93 12.91 -10.19
CA ILE A 189 -1.31 11.56 -9.79
C ILE A 189 -2.15 10.83 -10.85
N ASN A 190 -2.53 11.51 -11.93
CA ASN A 190 -3.20 10.93 -13.09
C ASN A 190 -2.66 11.62 -14.35
N PRO A 191 -1.41 11.33 -14.76
CA PRO A 191 -0.65 12.20 -15.65
C PRO A 191 -1.31 12.40 -17.01
N VAL A 192 -1.91 11.35 -17.60
CA VAL A 192 -2.70 11.39 -18.86
C VAL A 192 -3.66 10.21 -18.91
N GLY A 193 -4.90 10.43 -19.34
CA GLY A 193 -5.86 9.38 -19.68
C GLY A 193 -6.67 8.79 -18.53
N ILE A 194 -7.42 7.73 -18.84
CA ILE A 194 -8.36 7.06 -17.94
C ILE A 194 -7.95 5.60 -17.74
N VAL A 195 -7.82 5.19 -16.48
CA VAL A 195 -7.62 3.79 -16.09
C VAL A 195 -8.93 3.26 -15.51
N ALA A 196 -9.45 2.20 -16.12
CA ALA A 196 -10.64 1.52 -15.67
C ALA A 196 -10.38 0.02 -15.47
N GLN A 197 -11.18 -0.61 -14.61
CA GLN A 197 -11.13 -2.04 -14.35
C GLN A 197 -12.52 -2.65 -14.27
N GLU A 198 -12.59 -3.96 -14.51
CA GLU A 198 -13.74 -4.75 -14.09
C GLU A 198 -13.97 -4.62 -12.57
N LEU A 199 -15.23 -4.66 -12.15
CA LEU A 199 -15.55 -4.79 -10.73
C LEU A 199 -15.32 -6.24 -10.29
N ILE A 200 -14.29 -6.44 -9.48
CA ILE A 200 -14.11 -7.72 -8.78
C ILE A 200 -15.20 -7.87 -7.74
N GLN A 201 -16.00 -8.95 -7.86
CA GLN A 201 -17.05 -9.32 -6.91
C GLN A 201 -16.44 -9.91 -5.63
N LYS A 202 -15.57 -9.14 -4.98
CA LYS A 202 -15.14 -9.43 -3.62
C LYS A 202 -16.33 -9.31 -2.69
N TRP A 203 -16.26 -10.04 -1.58
CA TRP A 203 -17.31 -9.99 -0.57
C TRP A 203 -17.15 -8.71 0.27
N PHE A 204 -16.89 -8.83 1.57
CA PHE A 204 -16.74 -7.68 2.47
C PHE A 204 -15.30 -7.32 2.78
N TYR A 205 -14.31 -8.01 2.21
CA TYR A 205 -12.90 -7.81 2.57
C TYR A 205 -11.96 -7.76 1.38
N ASP A 206 -10.80 -7.17 1.60
CA ASP A 206 -9.60 -7.36 0.79
C ASP A 206 -8.44 -7.80 1.68
N LEU A 207 -7.32 -8.15 1.07
CA LEU A 207 -6.12 -8.63 1.75
C LEU A 207 -4.96 -7.67 1.51
N ARG A 208 -4.18 -7.43 2.55
CA ARG A 208 -2.84 -6.85 2.47
C ARG A 208 -1.82 -7.91 2.86
N ILE A 209 -1.00 -8.29 1.90
CA ILE A 209 -0.03 -9.39 2.00
C ILE A 209 1.37 -8.78 1.97
N ILE A 210 2.21 -9.10 2.96
CA ILE A 210 3.58 -8.61 2.99
C ILE A 210 4.54 -9.64 2.42
N VAL A 211 5.39 -9.19 1.51
CA VAL A 211 6.47 -9.97 0.93
C VAL A 211 7.79 -9.22 1.05
N SER A 212 8.88 -9.95 1.24
CA SER A 212 10.22 -9.36 1.31
C SER A 212 11.29 -10.27 0.75
N LYS A 213 12.43 -9.68 0.37
CA LYS A 213 13.63 -10.38 -0.07
C LYS A 213 14.84 -9.69 0.55
N GLU A 214 15.67 -10.44 1.24
CA GLU A 214 17.00 -10.00 1.67
C GLU A 214 18.04 -10.40 0.63
N LYS A 215 19.15 -9.66 0.53
CA LYS A 215 20.24 -10.01 -0.39
C LYS A 215 20.78 -11.41 -0.09
N GLY A 216 20.95 -12.21 -1.14
CA GLY A 216 21.45 -13.58 -1.06
C GLY A 216 20.44 -14.60 -0.51
N LYS A 217 19.19 -14.20 -0.24
CA LYS A 217 18.12 -15.10 0.22
C LYS A 217 16.98 -15.20 -0.78
N ALA A 218 16.23 -16.29 -0.69
CA ALA A 218 14.98 -16.42 -1.43
C ALA A 218 13.95 -15.40 -0.89
N PRO A 219 13.08 -14.85 -1.75
CA PRO A 219 11.96 -14.05 -1.29
C PRO A 219 11.01 -14.86 -0.42
N VAL A 220 10.36 -14.20 0.53
CA VAL A 220 9.42 -14.79 1.48
C VAL A 220 8.12 -14.01 1.51
N CYS A 221 7.02 -14.75 1.69
CA CYS A 221 5.70 -14.19 1.97
C CYS A 221 5.29 -14.54 3.40
N HIS A 222 4.82 -13.54 4.14
CA HIS A 222 4.25 -13.76 5.46
C HIS A 222 2.99 -14.64 5.36
N PRO A 223 2.80 -15.65 6.23
CA PRO A 223 1.68 -16.59 6.12
C PRO A 223 0.33 -16.01 6.53
N VAL A 224 0.33 -14.85 7.19
CA VAL A 224 -0.88 -14.15 7.65
C VAL A 224 -0.97 -12.80 6.97
N ALA A 225 -2.09 -12.53 6.33
CA ALA A 225 -2.42 -11.25 5.73
C ALA A 225 -3.21 -10.37 6.72
N LEU A 226 -3.15 -9.07 6.52
CA LEU A 226 -4.10 -8.14 7.12
C LEU A 226 -5.35 -8.11 6.24
N ALA A 227 -6.45 -8.68 6.70
CA ALA A 227 -7.75 -8.53 6.06
C ALA A 227 -8.40 -7.22 6.51
N ARG A 228 -8.88 -6.40 5.57
CA ARG A 228 -9.61 -5.17 5.88
C ARG A 228 -11.06 -5.38 5.46
N GLY A 229 -11.99 -5.31 6.41
CA GLY A 229 -13.37 -5.76 6.25
C GLY A 229 -14.42 -4.69 6.53
N GLY A 230 -15.49 -4.67 5.74
CA GLY A 230 -16.68 -3.85 5.97
C GLY A 230 -17.62 -3.77 4.76
N PHE A 231 -18.84 -3.28 5.01
CA PHE A 231 -19.91 -3.10 4.00
C PHE A 231 -20.24 -1.64 3.71
N ARG A 232 -19.49 -0.69 4.28
CA ARG A 232 -19.79 0.74 4.16
C ARG A 232 -19.64 1.26 2.74
N ASP A 233 -18.70 0.70 2.00
CA ASP A 233 -18.30 1.09 0.66
C ASP A 233 -17.72 -0.15 -0.04
N PHE A 234 -17.70 -0.18 -1.38
CA PHE A 234 -17.01 -1.25 -2.11
C PHE A 234 -15.50 -1.25 -1.81
N ARG A 235 -14.94 -0.10 -1.39
CA ARG A 235 -13.57 0.05 -0.93
C ARG A 235 -13.45 -0.34 0.54
N THR A 236 -12.48 -1.20 0.81
CA THR A 236 -12.26 -1.79 2.15
C THR A 236 -11.09 -1.16 2.90
N ASN A 237 -10.54 -0.03 2.43
CA ASN A 237 -9.42 0.65 3.09
C ASN A 237 -9.77 1.07 4.54
N THR A 238 -8.81 0.93 5.45
CA THR A 238 -8.97 1.29 6.87
C THR A 238 -9.21 2.77 7.11
N TYR A 239 -8.77 3.63 6.18
CA TYR A 239 -9.04 5.07 6.21
C TYR A 239 -10.54 5.39 6.11
N LEU A 240 -11.35 4.49 5.54
CA LEU A 240 -12.81 4.62 5.43
C LEU A 240 -13.55 4.08 6.68
N GLY A 241 -12.82 3.75 7.74
CA GLY A 241 -13.39 3.20 8.97
C GLY A 241 -13.74 1.72 8.89
N ASN A 242 -13.12 0.96 7.97
CA ASN A 242 -13.25 -0.50 7.95
C ASN A 242 -12.51 -1.14 9.14
N THR A 243 -13.00 -2.28 9.60
CA THR A 243 -12.37 -3.09 10.65
C THR A 243 -11.26 -3.95 10.07
N VAL A 244 -10.41 -4.49 10.94
CA VAL A 244 -9.22 -5.27 10.55
C VAL A 244 -9.21 -6.62 11.24
N PHE A 245 -8.76 -7.64 10.51
CA PHE A 245 -8.67 -9.02 10.98
C PHE A 245 -7.38 -9.66 10.48
N ASP A 246 -6.87 -10.63 11.23
CA ASP A 246 -5.79 -11.49 10.76
C ASP A 246 -6.40 -12.64 9.98
N ALA A 247 -5.81 -12.98 8.84
CA ALA A 247 -6.28 -14.08 8.01
C ALA A 247 -5.10 -14.89 7.50
N ARG A 248 -5.07 -16.18 7.81
CA ARG A 248 -4.11 -17.13 7.22
C ARG A 248 -4.39 -17.24 5.72
N ILE A 249 -3.33 -17.13 4.93
CA ILE A 249 -3.41 -17.29 3.48
C ILE A 249 -2.81 -18.64 3.04
N PRO A 250 -3.50 -19.40 2.17
CA PRO A 250 -3.01 -20.68 1.67
C PRO A 250 -1.72 -20.56 0.85
N LEU A 251 -1.02 -21.69 0.66
CA LEU A 251 0.30 -21.74 0.03
C LEU A 251 0.28 -21.17 -1.40
N ASN A 252 -0.74 -21.47 -2.20
CA ASN A 252 -0.86 -20.94 -3.57
C ASN A 252 -0.90 -19.40 -3.60
N ILE A 253 -1.65 -18.75 -2.70
CA ILE A 253 -1.71 -17.29 -2.61
C ILE A 253 -0.34 -16.73 -2.19
N ARG A 254 0.36 -17.41 -1.27
CA ARG A 254 1.71 -17.02 -0.82
C ARG A 254 2.72 -17.10 -1.96
N GLU A 255 2.67 -18.15 -2.77
CA GLU A 255 3.52 -18.32 -3.95
C GLU A 255 3.24 -17.25 -5.01
N LEU A 256 1.96 -16.94 -5.28
CA LEU A 256 1.59 -15.84 -6.17
C LEU A 256 2.09 -14.49 -5.65
N ALA A 257 1.96 -14.24 -4.35
CA ALA A 257 2.47 -13.02 -3.73
C ALA A 257 4.00 -12.91 -3.86
N VAL A 258 4.74 -14.00 -3.67
CA VAL A 258 6.20 -14.03 -3.92
C VAL A 258 6.51 -13.68 -5.37
N LYS A 259 5.80 -14.27 -6.33
CA LYS A 259 5.98 -13.97 -7.76
C LYS A 259 5.67 -12.50 -8.08
N CYS A 260 4.62 -11.94 -7.48
CA CYS A 260 4.32 -10.50 -7.56
C CYS A 260 5.50 -9.66 -7.04
N GLY A 261 6.05 -9.99 -5.88
CA GLY A 261 7.23 -9.32 -5.34
C GLY A 261 8.45 -9.41 -6.26
N GLN A 262 8.68 -10.58 -6.88
CA GLN A 262 9.76 -10.77 -7.86
C GLN A 262 9.55 -9.94 -9.14
N ALA A 263 8.32 -9.87 -9.67
CA ALA A 263 7.97 -9.10 -10.86
C ALA A 263 8.24 -7.58 -10.70
N LEU A 264 8.05 -7.06 -9.48
CA LEU A 264 8.31 -5.66 -9.14
C LEU A 264 9.78 -5.41 -8.77
N GLY A 265 10.38 -6.34 -8.02
CA GLY A 265 11.75 -6.22 -7.54
C GLY A 265 12.80 -6.41 -8.63
N LYS A 266 12.53 -7.24 -9.65
CA LYS A 266 13.46 -7.59 -10.74
C LYS A 266 14.88 -7.84 -10.21
N ASP A 267 15.84 -7.03 -10.67
CA ASP A 267 17.27 -7.14 -10.38
C ASP A 267 17.64 -6.60 -8.99
N ALA A 268 16.69 -6.03 -8.24
CA ALA A 268 16.96 -5.55 -6.88
C ALA A 268 17.35 -6.73 -5.97
N GLU A 269 18.48 -6.54 -5.28
CA GLU A 269 19.04 -7.53 -4.38
C GLU A 269 18.18 -7.73 -3.13
N ALA A 270 17.52 -6.65 -2.66
CA ALA A 270 16.62 -6.68 -1.51
C ALA A 270 15.43 -5.71 -1.68
N TRP A 271 14.27 -6.08 -1.11
CA TRP A 271 13.03 -5.30 -1.20
C TRP A 271 11.99 -5.73 -0.16
N VAL A 272 11.01 -4.85 0.09
CA VAL A 272 9.84 -5.12 0.94
C VAL A 272 8.58 -4.51 0.30
N PHE A 273 7.52 -5.30 0.15
CA PHE A 273 6.24 -4.85 -0.41
C PHE A 273 5.06 -5.21 0.48
N ALA A 274 4.04 -4.35 0.46
CA ALA A 274 2.67 -4.76 0.76
C ALA A 274 1.89 -4.86 -0.55
N LEU A 275 1.38 -6.04 -0.84
CA LEU A 275 0.54 -6.33 -1.98
C LEU A 275 -0.92 -6.29 -1.53
N ASP A 276 -1.73 -5.46 -2.17
CA ASP A 276 -3.16 -5.43 -1.94
C ASP A 276 -3.83 -6.37 -2.98
N ALA A 277 -4.62 -7.32 -2.47
CA ALA A 277 -5.25 -8.39 -3.24
C ALA A 277 -6.74 -8.50 -2.90
N MET A 278 -7.53 -8.93 -3.88
CA MET A 278 -8.96 -9.19 -3.73
C MET A 278 -9.23 -10.65 -4.10
N ILE A 279 -10.20 -11.26 -3.43
CA ILE A 279 -10.69 -12.59 -3.80
C ILE A 279 -12.04 -12.41 -4.47
N ASN A 280 -12.17 -12.85 -5.72
CA ASN A 280 -13.44 -12.81 -6.43
C ASN A 280 -14.35 -13.91 -5.86
N VAL A 281 -15.17 -13.57 -4.87
CA VAL A 281 -16.07 -14.53 -4.19
C VAL A 281 -17.32 -14.76 -5.04
N GLY A 282 -17.90 -13.69 -5.59
CA GLY A 282 -19.20 -13.74 -6.28
C GLY A 282 -20.27 -14.37 -5.38
N GLU A 283 -21.01 -15.32 -5.92
CA GLU A 283 -22.06 -16.05 -5.18
C GLU A 283 -21.53 -17.13 -4.23
N ASN A 284 -20.23 -17.40 -4.23
CA ASN A 284 -19.64 -18.48 -3.43
C ASN A 284 -19.38 -18.08 -1.96
N LYS A 285 -20.39 -17.47 -1.33
CA LYS A 285 -20.36 -17.01 0.06
C LYS A 285 -20.53 -18.19 1.03
N THR A 286 -19.99 -18.05 2.23
CA THR A 286 -20.06 -19.10 3.29
C THR A 286 -21.14 -18.80 4.32
N VAL A 287 -21.56 -17.54 4.46
CA VAL A 287 -22.68 -17.11 5.28
C VAL A 287 -23.52 -16.06 4.55
N ASP A 288 -24.76 -15.89 5.01
CA ASP A 288 -25.67 -14.85 4.53
C ASP A 288 -25.18 -13.44 4.93
N ASP A 289 -25.45 -12.46 4.07
CA ASP A 289 -24.98 -11.08 4.25
C ASP A 289 -25.62 -10.42 5.48
N VAL A 290 -26.89 -10.69 5.81
CA VAL A 290 -27.56 -10.09 6.98
C VAL A 290 -26.91 -10.57 8.27
N ALA A 291 -26.65 -11.88 8.36
CA ALA A 291 -25.97 -12.46 9.52
C ALA A 291 -24.54 -11.91 9.67
N LEU A 292 -23.80 -11.82 8.56
CA LEU A 292 -22.44 -11.28 8.54
C LEU A 292 -22.38 -9.81 8.96
N ILE A 293 -23.29 -8.97 8.45
CA ILE A 293 -23.37 -7.55 8.80
C ILE A 293 -23.58 -7.38 10.30
N SER A 294 -24.47 -8.19 10.90
CA SER A 294 -24.71 -8.15 12.36
C SER A 294 -23.45 -8.50 13.17
N GLU A 295 -22.68 -9.51 12.76
CA GLU A 295 -21.44 -9.86 13.43
C GLU A 295 -20.33 -8.81 13.23
N LEU A 296 -20.26 -8.18 12.05
CA LEU A 296 -19.33 -7.09 11.78
C LEU A 296 -19.63 -5.85 12.61
N GLN A 297 -20.91 -5.52 12.84
CA GLN A 297 -21.30 -4.41 13.71
C GLN A 297 -20.80 -4.62 15.15
N LYS A 298 -20.97 -5.83 15.69
CA LYS A 298 -20.44 -6.19 17.02
C LYS A 298 -18.91 -6.10 17.07
N ALA A 299 -18.22 -6.55 16.02
CA ALA A 299 -16.77 -6.41 15.92
C ALA A 299 -16.34 -4.94 15.83
N GLU A 300 -17.12 -4.10 15.13
CA GLU A 300 -16.87 -2.66 15.04
C GLU A 300 -17.03 -1.95 16.40
N GLU A 301 -18.04 -2.29 17.19
CA GLU A 301 -18.21 -1.76 18.56
C GLU A 301 -16.99 -2.04 19.44
N GLU A 302 -16.43 -3.25 19.34
CA GLU A 302 -15.21 -3.61 20.06
C GLU A 302 -13.97 -2.89 19.50
N TYR A 303 -13.92 -2.70 18.18
CA TYR A 303 -12.83 -1.99 17.52
C TYR A 303 -12.82 -0.48 17.83
N GLU A 304 -13.95 0.12 18.19
CA GLU A 304 -14.01 1.53 18.59
C GLU A 304 -13.13 1.81 19.81
N LYS A 305 -12.99 0.84 20.74
CA LYS A 305 -12.09 0.95 21.89
C LYS A 305 -10.62 1.07 21.46
N VAL A 306 -10.24 0.41 20.36
CA VAL A 306 -8.91 0.54 19.75
C VAL A 306 -8.77 1.93 19.13
N ARG A 307 -9.78 2.42 18.40
CA ARG A 307 -9.75 3.75 17.78
C ARG A 307 -9.57 4.88 18.78
N VAL A 308 -10.18 4.78 19.96
CA VAL A 308 -9.99 5.74 21.06
C VAL A 308 -8.51 5.84 21.46
N VAL A 309 -7.82 4.70 21.66
CA VAL A 309 -6.38 4.70 21.99
C VAL A 309 -5.54 5.25 20.84
N LYS A 310 -5.89 4.94 19.59
CA LYS A 310 -5.17 5.46 18.42
C LYS A 310 -5.22 6.99 18.29
N GLN A 311 -6.32 7.60 18.72
CA GLN A 311 -6.52 9.04 18.68
C GLN A 311 -5.80 9.78 19.82
N ASP A 312 -5.31 9.06 20.83
CA ASP A 312 -4.58 9.64 21.94
C ASP A 312 -3.26 10.30 21.49
N GLU A 313 -3.12 11.59 21.79
CA GLU A 313 -1.94 12.40 21.47
C GLU A 313 -0.71 12.05 22.34
N THR A 314 -0.86 11.23 23.40
CA THR A 314 0.28 10.70 24.16
C THR A 314 1.27 9.98 23.24
N ARG A 315 0.83 9.43 22.10
CA ARG A 315 1.70 8.88 21.04
C ARG A 315 2.82 9.81 20.57
N LEU A 316 2.62 11.13 20.66
CA LEU A 316 3.59 12.14 20.24
C LEU A 316 4.63 12.48 21.31
N ARG A 317 4.33 12.21 22.58
CA ARG A 317 5.14 12.61 23.74
C ARG A 317 5.77 11.42 24.47
N ASP A 318 5.03 10.32 24.57
CA ASP A 318 5.43 9.06 25.20
C ASP A 318 4.96 7.88 24.34
N PHE A 319 5.70 7.63 23.27
CA PHE A 319 5.40 6.58 22.31
C PHE A 319 5.42 5.18 22.93
N GLN A 320 6.30 4.92 23.91
CA GLN A 320 6.40 3.61 24.54
C GLN A 320 5.17 3.27 25.37
N SER A 321 4.72 4.19 26.24
CA SER A 321 3.51 3.99 27.03
C SER A 321 2.26 3.88 26.15
N TRP A 322 2.13 4.76 25.16
CA TRP A 322 1.04 4.70 24.18
C TRP A 322 1.04 3.36 23.42
N ASN A 323 2.20 2.89 22.98
CA ASN A 323 2.33 1.64 22.24
C ASN A 323 1.87 0.43 23.07
N ARG A 324 2.18 0.40 24.37
CA ARG A 324 1.70 -0.64 25.28
C ARG A 324 0.17 -0.63 25.41
N LEU A 325 -0.43 0.55 25.58
CA LEU A 325 -1.90 0.68 25.62
C LEU A 325 -2.55 0.22 24.31
N LEU A 326 -1.93 0.55 23.18
CA LEU A 326 -2.40 0.13 21.86
C LEU A 326 -2.32 -1.40 21.70
N GLU A 327 -1.21 -2.01 22.11
CA GLU A 327 -1.05 -3.47 22.13
C GLU A 327 -2.12 -4.14 22.99
N GLU A 328 -2.34 -3.66 24.22
CA GLU A 328 -3.39 -4.16 25.11
C GLU A 328 -4.79 -4.04 24.48
N ALA A 329 -5.11 -2.92 23.83
CA ALA A 329 -6.40 -2.71 23.18
C ALA A 329 -6.61 -3.68 22.01
N PHE A 330 -5.59 -3.88 21.16
CA PHE A 330 -5.66 -4.85 20.07
C PHE A 330 -5.77 -6.30 20.58
N GLN A 331 -5.06 -6.66 21.64
CA GLN A 331 -5.19 -8.00 22.24
C GLN A 331 -6.60 -8.26 22.77
N ARG A 332 -7.22 -7.28 23.43
CA ARG A 332 -8.63 -7.37 23.86
C ARG A 332 -9.58 -7.49 22.69
N TYR A 333 -9.39 -6.71 21.63
CA TYR A 333 -10.20 -6.79 20.42
C TYR A 333 -10.11 -8.19 19.78
N LYS A 334 -8.90 -8.73 19.63
CA LYS A 334 -8.66 -10.06 19.04
C LYS A 334 -9.24 -11.20 19.88
N SER A 335 -9.36 -11.04 21.20
CA SER A 335 -9.93 -12.07 22.08
C SER A 335 -11.46 -12.05 22.15
N THR A 336 -12.12 -11.11 21.46
CA THR A 336 -13.58 -11.02 21.45
C THR A 336 -14.20 -12.09 20.54
N LYS A 337 -15.40 -12.57 20.92
CA LYS A 337 -16.16 -13.53 20.11
C LYS A 337 -16.51 -13.01 18.71
N PRO A 338 -16.94 -11.74 18.51
CA PRO A 338 -17.20 -11.21 17.18
C PRO A 338 -15.96 -11.22 16.28
N TYR A 339 -14.77 -10.91 16.84
CA TYR A 339 -13.53 -10.97 16.10
C TYR A 339 -13.26 -12.37 15.55
N GLU A 340 -13.26 -13.38 16.42
CA GLU A 340 -12.98 -14.76 16.02
C GLU A 340 -14.01 -15.31 15.04
N LYS A 341 -15.28 -14.90 15.19
CA LYS A 341 -16.36 -15.27 14.25
C LYS A 341 -16.09 -14.73 12.85
N ILE A 342 -15.81 -13.43 12.72
CA ILE A 342 -15.52 -12.80 11.42
C ILE A 342 -14.22 -13.34 10.82
N LYS A 343 -13.17 -13.48 11.62
CA LYS A 343 -11.92 -14.10 11.20
C LYS A 343 -12.15 -15.48 10.60
N SER A 344 -12.90 -16.35 11.28
CA SER A 344 -13.20 -17.70 10.79
C SER A 344 -13.92 -17.67 9.44
N ILE A 345 -14.87 -16.75 9.26
CA ILE A 345 -15.59 -16.56 7.99
C ILE A 345 -14.64 -16.10 6.88
N ILE A 346 -13.72 -15.19 7.18
CA ILE A 346 -12.70 -14.72 6.21
C ILE A 346 -11.79 -15.88 5.82
N GLU A 347 -11.23 -16.62 6.78
CA GLU A 347 -10.31 -17.73 6.49
C GLU A 347 -10.98 -18.84 5.68
N GLU A 348 -12.23 -19.20 6.01
CA GLU A 348 -13.01 -20.17 5.22
C GLU A 348 -13.28 -19.64 3.79
N SER A 349 -13.62 -18.36 3.66
CA SER A 349 -13.84 -17.71 2.37
C SER A 349 -12.57 -17.71 1.49
N ILE A 350 -11.40 -17.45 2.09
CA ILE A 350 -10.11 -17.50 1.41
C ILE A 350 -9.82 -18.92 0.93
N GLU A 351 -9.95 -19.93 1.80
CA GLU A 351 -9.67 -21.32 1.46
C GLU A 351 -10.53 -21.79 0.27
N LYS A 352 -11.84 -21.51 0.35
CA LYS A 352 -12.84 -21.92 -0.66
C LYS A 352 -12.67 -21.24 -2.02
N ASN A 353 -12.04 -20.07 -2.07
CA ASN A 353 -11.92 -19.24 -3.28
C ASN A 353 -10.46 -18.87 -3.62
N SER A 354 -9.49 -19.66 -3.13
CA SER A 354 -8.07 -19.32 -3.20
C SER A 354 -7.51 -19.24 -4.63
N ASP A 355 -8.15 -19.91 -5.57
CA ASP A 355 -7.87 -19.91 -7.01
C ASP A 355 -8.36 -18.63 -7.73
N ARG A 356 -9.20 -17.83 -7.07
CA ARG A 356 -9.82 -16.61 -7.63
C ARG A 356 -9.23 -15.31 -7.06
N VAL A 357 -8.01 -15.39 -6.52
CA VAL A 357 -7.28 -14.22 -6.03
C VAL A 357 -6.75 -13.40 -7.20
N VAL A 358 -6.87 -12.07 -7.10
CA VAL A 358 -6.28 -11.11 -8.03
C VAL A 358 -5.51 -10.04 -7.26
N PHE A 359 -4.36 -9.64 -7.79
CA PHE A 359 -3.53 -8.57 -7.24
C PHE A 359 -3.81 -7.28 -8.00
N HIS A 360 -4.00 -6.17 -7.28
CA HIS A 360 -4.45 -4.93 -7.92
C HIS A 360 -3.61 -3.69 -7.58
N GLU A 361 -2.76 -3.77 -6.56
CA GLU A 361 -1.85 -2.70 -6.17
C GLU A 361 -0.68 -3.26 -5.36
N ALA A 362 0.46 -2.57 -5.42
CA ALA A 362 1.62 -2.81 -4.56
C ALA A 362 2.07 -1.49 -3.92
N ASN A 363 2.40 -1.54 -2.63
CA ASN A 363 2.94 -0.42 -1.89
C ASN A 363 4.35 -0.75 -1.41
N SER A 364 5.31 0.04 -1.87
CA SER A 364 6.73 -0.02 -1.53
C SER A 364 7.06 0.58 -0.16
N CYS A 365 6.13 1.32 0.46
CA CYS A 365 6.31 1.88 1.80
C CYS A 365 4.95 1.82 2.51
N PRO A 366 4.54 0.60 2.93
CA PRO A 366 3.26 0.40 3.59
C PRO A 366 3.27 0.96 5.00
N GLU A 367 2.12 1.43 5.44
CA GLU A 367 1.80 1.63 6.86
C GLU A 367 1.74 0.28 7.56
N PHE A 368 2.36 0.15 8.73
CA PHE A 368 2.44 -1.17 9.36
C PHE A 368 2.46 -1.21 10.89
N TRP A 369 2.90 -0.15 11.58
CA TRP A 369 3.17 -0.24 13.01
C TRP A 369 1.94 -0.57 13.85
N GLU A 370 0.79 -0.03 13.45
CA GLU A 370 -0.48 -0.23 14.14
C GLU A 370 -1.14 -1.52 13.66
N HIS A 371 -1.75 -1.53 12.48
CA HIS A 371 -2.61 -2.64 12.05
C HIS A 371 -1.81 -3.89 11.66
N THR A 372 -0.87 -3.78 10.72
CA THR A 372 -0.14 -4.94 10.19
C THR A 372 0.63 -5.68 11.28
N ARG A 373 1.28 -4.95 12.19
CA ARG A 373 2.01 -5.52 13.31
C ARG A 373 1.09 -6.17 14.35
N LEU A 374 0.03 -5.48 14.78
CA LEU A 374 -0.78 -5.92 15.93
C LEU A 374 -1.87 -6.93 15.54
N ILE A 375 -2.38 -6.86 14.31
CA ILE A 375 -3.38 -7.80 13.80
C ILE A 375 -2.68 -9.00 13.16
N ALA A 376 -1.99 -8.78 12.03
CA ALA A 376 -1.37 -9.85 11.26
C ALA A 376 -0.07 -10.40 11.91
N GLY A 377 0.37 -9.83 13.02
CA GLY A 377 1.54 -10.30 13.78
C GLY A 377 2.88 -10.00 13.09
N MET A 378 2.89 -9.18 12.04
CA MET A 378 4.09 -8.91 11.27
C MET A 378 4.65 -7.51 11.53
N ASN A 379 5.75 -7.45 12.29
CA ASN A 379 6.53 -6.23 12.41
C ASN A 379 7.37 -5.99 11.14
N VAL A 380 6.86 -5.22 10.18
CA VAL A 380 7.52 -4.91 8.89
C VAL A 380 8.84 -4.14 9.08
N ALA A 381 9.09 -3.52 10.24
CA ALA A 381 10.39 -2.93 10.53
C ALA A 381 11.51 -3.97 10.53
N VAL A 382 11.24 -5.20 10.95
CA VAL A 382 12.23 -6.30 10.97
C VAL A 382 12.75 -6.61 9.56
N PRO A 383 11.91 -6.97 8.56
CA PRO A 383 12.39 -7.21 7.22
C PRO A 383 12.98 -5.94 6.58
N LEU A 384 12.47 -4.73 6.85
CA LEU A 384 13.09 -3.49 6.35
C LEU A 384 14.55 -3.37 6.81
N LEU A 385 14.79 -3.50 8.12
CA LEU A 385 16.11 -3.41 8.71
C LEU A 385 17.03 -4.53 8.25
N LYS A 386 16.54 -5.78 8.19
CA LYS A 386 17.32 -6.92 7.68
C LYS A 386 17.67 -6.78 6.20
N CYS A 387 16.75 -6.28 5.38
CA CYS A 387 17.02 -5.98 3.97
C CYS A 387 18.14 -4.95 3.85
N ALA A 388 18.06 -3.85 4.60
CA ALA A 388 19.12 -2.85 4.61
C ALA A 388 20.46 -3.40 5.13
N GLN A 389 20.47 -4.17 6.23
CA GLN A 389 21.69 -4.83 6.73
C GLN A 389 22.30 -5.77 5.69
N SER A 390 21.49 -6.52 4.96
CA SER A 390 21.99 -7.46 3.94
C SER A 390 22.68 -6.79 2.76
N LEU A 391 22.49 -5.48 2.58
CA LEU A 391 23.10 -4.69 1.50
C LEU A 391 24.44 -4.04 1.88
N ILE A 392 24.81 -4.10 3.16
CA ILE A 392 26.05 -3.60 3.74
C ILE A 392 27.04 -4.76 3.82
#